data_AF-A0A961SW61-F1
#
_entry.id   AF-A0A961SW61-F1
#
_cell.length_a   1.000
_cell.length_b   1.000
_cell.length_c   1.000
_cell.angle_alpha   90.00
_cell.angle_beta   90.00
_cell.angle_gamma   90.00
#
_symmetry.space_group_name_H-M   'P 1'
#
loop_
_entity.id
_entity.type
_entity.pdbx_description
1 polymer ?
#
loop_
_entity_poly.entity_id
_entity_poly.type
_entity_poly.pdbx_seq_one_letter_code
_entity_poly.pdbx_strand_id
1 'polypeptide(L)' 'VANTGDRPIQVGSHYHFFETNKGLDFDREKARGMRLDIPSGTAVRFEPGQKRTVRLVPLSGKREVYGFRQQVMGKL' A
#
# COMPACT_ATOMS: atom_id res chain seq x y z
N VAL A 1 0.43 0.93 -10.35
CA VAL A 1 -0.65 0.31 -9.54
C VAL A 1 -1.95 0.47 -10.31
N ALA A 2 -2.68 -0.62 -10.55
CA ALA A 2 -3.97 -0.61 -11.25
C ALA A 2 -5.06 -1.20 -10.36
N ASN A 3 -6.22 -0.55 -10.28
CA ASN A 3 -7.39 -1.14 -9.61
C ASN A 3 -8.16 -2.02 -10.60
N THR A 4 -8.07 -3.32 -10.42
CA THR A 4 -8.78 -4.33 -11.23
C THR A 4 -10.15 -4.69 -10.66
N GLY A 5 -10.53 -4.10 -9.51
CA GLY A 5 -11.84 -4.28 -8.90
C GLY A 5 -12.92 -3.38 -9.49
N ASP A 6 -14.16 -3.65 -9.10
CA ASP A 6 -15.38 -2.94 -9.51
C ASP A 6 -15.77 -1.77 -8.59
N ARG A 7 -15.03 -1.60 -7.47
CA ARG A 7 -15.26 -0.59 -6.45
C ARG A 7 -14.04 0.28 -6.24
N PRO A 8 -14.22 1.55 -5.85
CA PRO A 8 -13.11 2.43 -5.55
C PRO A 8 -12.34 1.96 -4.32
N ILE A 9 -11.02 2.13 -4.37
CA ILE A 9 -10.09 1.79 -3.28
C ILE A 9 -9.32 3.04 -2.89
N GLN A 10 -9.21 3.31 -1.59
CA GLN A 10 -8.43 4.42 -1.05
C GLN A 10 -7.39 3.90 -0.07
N VAL A 11 -6.14 4.30 -0.25
CA VAL A 11 -5.00 3.86 0.57
C VAL A 11 -4.39 5.08 1.27
N GLY A 12 -4.33 5.03 2.60
CA GLY A 12 -3.77 6.09 3.44
C GLY A 12 -2.24 6.11 3.47
N SER A 13 -1.69 7.26 3.86
CA SER A 13 -0.24 7.55 3.92
C SER A 13 0.62 6.52 4.66
N HIS A 14 0.11 5.90 5.72
CA HIS A 14 0.88 5.00 6.61
C HIS A 14 0.48 3.52 6.52
N TYR A 15 -0.41 3.17 5.59
CA TYR A 15 -0.75 1.77 5.39
C TYR A 15 0.43 1.02 4.73
N HIS A 16 0.74 -0.19 5.18
CA HIS A 16 1.80 -1.01 4.58
C HIS A 16 1.40 -1.41 3.16
N PHE A 17 2.05 -0.84 2.15
CA PHE A 17 1.55 -0.84 0.78
C PHE A 17 1.47 -2.24 0.16
N PHE A 18 2.41 -3.13 0.53
CA PHE A 18 2.41 -4.56 0.21
C PHE A 18 1.11 -5.28 0.57
N GLU A 19 0.48 -4.90 1.69
CA GLU A 19 -0.72 -5.54 2.23
C GLU A 19 -2.00 -4.84 1.80
N THR A 20 -1.95 -3.93 0.81
CA THR A 20 -3.17 -3.29 0.31
C THR A 20 -4.09 -4.30 -0.37
N ASN A 21 -5.34 -3.88 -0.65
CA ASN A 21 -6.40 -4.71 -1.25
C ASN A 21 -5.88 -5.55 -2.44
N LYS A 22 -6.33 -6.81 -2.57
CA LYS A 22 -5.94 -7.70 -3.69
C LYS A 22 -6.39 -7.17 -5.05
N GLY A 23 -7.43 -6.34 -5.09
CA GLY A 23 -7.87 -5.66 -6.32
C GLY A 23 -6.91 -4.59 -6.83
N LEU A 24 -5.85 -4.25 -6.08
CA LEU A 24 -4.75 -3.45 -6.60
C LEU A 24 -3.66 -4.36 -7.16
N ASP A 25 -3.44 -4.26 -8.47
CA ASP A 25 -2.40 -4.94 -9.22
C ASP A 25 -1.14 -4.07 -9.36
N PHE A 26 -0.02 -4.59 -8.86
CA PHE A 26 1.31 -4.02 -8.88
C PHE A 26 2.34 -5.04 -8.39
N ASP A 27 3.63 -4.71 -8.56
CA ASP A 27 4.74 -5.49 -8.03
C ASP A 27 4.77 -5.42 -6.48
N ARG A 28 4.20 -6.43 -5.84
CA ARG A 28 4.07 -6.48 -4.38
C ARG A 28 5.42 -6.59 -3.69
N GLU A 29 6.31 -7.43 -4.19
CA GLU A 29 7.64 -7.62 -3.58
C GLU A 29 8.41 -6.30 -3.50
N LYS A 30 8.34 -5.44 -4.54
CA LYS A 30 8.93 -4.09 -4.48
C LYS A 30 8.31 -3.16 -3.44
N ALA A 31 7.07 -3.42 -3.02
CA ALA A 31 6.36 -2.62 -2.02
C ALA A 31 6.51 -3.14 -0.58
N ARG A 32 7.17 -4.30 -0.38
CA ARG A 32 7.37 -4.89 0.95
C ARG A 32 8.20 -3.95 1.82
N GLY A 33 7.66 -3.61 2.99
CA GLY A 33 8.25 -2.67 3.93
C GLY A 33 8.16 -1.20 3.52
N MET A 34 7.23 -0.84 2.62
CA MET A 34 7.05 0.53 2.16
C MET A 34 5.64 1.06 2.41
N ARG A 35 5.49 2.39 2.43
CA ARG A 35 4.23 3.13 2.51
C ARG A 35 4.20 4.24 1.46
N LEU A 36 3.05 4.88 1.25
CA LEU A 36 2.93 6.00 0.31
C LEU A 36 3.78 7.20 0.74
N ASP A 37 4.52 7.77 -0.20
CA ASP A 37 5.29 9.01 -0.01
C ASP A 37 4.40 10.23 -0.28
N ILE A 38 3.48 10.47 0.65
CA ILE A 38 2.50 11.56 0.62
C ILE A 38 2.41 12.19 2.02
N PRO A 39 1.86 13.42 2.15
CA PRO A 39 1.68 14.06 3.46
C PRO A 39 0.90 13.17 4.44
N SER A 40 1.29 13.22 5.71
CA SER A 40 0.66 12.43 6.77
C SER A 40 -0.86 12.71 6.85
N GLY A 41 -1.65 11.66 7.12
CA GLY A 41 -3.11 11.74 7.18
C GLY A 41 -3.82 11.79 5.82
N THR A 42 -3.11 12.03 4.71
CA THR A 42 -3.71 12.01 3.37
C THR A 42 -3.78 10.60 2.78
N ALA A 43 -4.43 10.47 1.62
CA ALA A 43 -4.64 9.19 0.95
C ALA A 43 -4.61 9.33 -0.58
N VAL A 44 -4.32 8.23 -1.27
CA VAL A 44 -4.46 8.10 -2.72
C VAL A 44 -5.67 7.23 -3.02
N ARG A 45 -6.53 7.73 -3.92
CA ARG A 45 -7.73 7.04 -4.41
C ARG A 45 -7.49 6.42 -5.78
N PHE A 46 -8.03 5.23 -5.97
CA PHE A 46 -8.00 4.44 -7.21
C PHE A 46 -9.45 4.08 -7.58
N GLU A 47 -9.99 4.70 -8.62
CA GLU A 47 -11.29 4.32 -9.21
C GLU A 47 -11.22 2.94 -9.88
N PRO A 48 -12.36 2.25 -10.11
CA PRO A 48 -12.39 1.01 -10.88
C PRO A 48 -11.70 1.16 -12.25
N GLY A 49 -10.80 0.24 -12.59
CA GLY A 49 -10.02 0.27 -13.84
C GLY A 49 -8.89 1.32 -13.88
N GLN A 50 -8.77 2.19 -12.88
CA GLN A 50 -7.77 3.26 -12.89
C GLN A 50 -6.35 2.70 -12.67
N LYS A 51 -5.43 3.12 -13.54
CA LYS A 51 -3.99 2.89 -13.38
C LYS A 51 -3.28 4.19 -13.02
N ARG A 52 -2.44 4.13 -11.98
CA ARG A 52 -1.65 5.26 -11.52
C ARG A 52 -0.26 4.83 -11.06
N THR A 53 0.72 5.68 -11.32
CA THR A 53 2.06 5.59 -10.73
C THR A 53 2.05 6.31 -9.38
N VAL A 54 2.53 5.63 -8.35
CA VAL A 54 2.68 6.18 -7.00
C VAL A 54 4.12 6.05 -6.56
N ARG A 55 4.55 6.96 -5.69
CA ARG A 55 5.85 6.92 -5.06
C ARG A 55 5.71 6.33 -3.66
N LEU A 56 6.63 5.43 -3.31
CA LEU A 56 6.69 4.79 -2.01
C LEU A 56 7.95 5.21 -1.27
N VAL A 57 7.87 5.21 0.05
CA VAL A 57 8.98 5.46 0.97
C VAL A 57 9.08 4.29 1.95
N PRO A 58 10.29 3.83 2.31
CA PRO A 58 10.47 2.75 3.28
C PRO A 58 9.89 3.12 4.65
N LEU A 59 9.35 2.10 5.33
CA LEU A 59 9.08 2.18 6.77
C LEU A 59 10.41 2.35 7.52
N SER A 60 10.38 3.15 8.59
CA SER A 60 11.51 3.42 9.48
C SER A 60 11.25 2.82 10.88
N GLY A 61 12.10 3.15 11.86
CA GLY A 61 12.04 2.56 13.20
C GLY A 61 12.50 1.10 13.20
N LYS A 62 11.83 0.24 13.98
CA LYS A 62 12.18 -1.19 14.08
C LYS A 62 11.97 -1.99 12.78
N ARG A 63 11.23 -1.42 11.81
CA ARG A 63 10.85 -2.10 10.56
C ARG A 63 10.19 -3.45 10.83
N GLU A 64 9.27 -3.44 11.79
CA GLU A 64 8.39 -4.56 12.09
C GLU A 64 6.96 -4.19 11.70
N VAL A 65 6.23 -5.15 11.14
CA VAL A 65 4.88 -4.95 10.62
C VAL A 65 3.95 -5.97 11.26
N TYR A 66 2.94 -5.47 11.98
CA TYR A 66 1.89 -6.27 12.62
C TYR A 66 0.52 -5.74 12.22
N GLY A 67 -0.49 -6.61 12.16
CA GLY A 67 -1.85 -6.25 11.76
C GLY A 67 -2.04 -6.31 10.25
N PHE A 68 -2.59 -5.25 9.64
CA PHE A 68 -2.91 -5.16 8.21
C PHE A 68 -3.67 -6.39 7.67
N ARG A 69 -3.01 -7.22 6.86
CA ARG A 69 -3.55 -8.49 6.34
C ARG A 69 -2.83 -9.70 6.92
N GLN A 70 -2.05 -9.47 7.98
CA GLN A 70 -1.28 -10.45 8.71
C GLN A 70 -0.27 -11.18 7.84
N GLN A 71 0.25 -10.53 6.79
CA GLN A 71 1.17 -11.18 5.85
C GLN A 71 2.64 -11.11 6.29
N VAL A 72 2.98 -10.23 7.23
CA VAL A 72 4.35 -10.09 7.77
C VAL A 72 4.42 -10.52 9.23
N MET A 73 3.58 -9.93 10.10
CA MET A 73 3.46 -10.27 11.54
C MET A 73 4.79 -10.38 12.29
N GLY A 74 5.71 -9.46 12.02
CA GLY A 74 7.05 -9.49 12.60
C GLY A 74 8.02 -8.58 11.87
N LYS A 75 9.30 -8.90 11.99
CA LYS A 75 10.39 -8.16 11.34
C LYS A 75 10.34 -8.36 9.82
N LEU A 76 10.54 -7.27 9.08
CA LEU A 76 10.67 -7.27 7.63
C LEU A 76 11.96 -7.95 7.17
#